data_AF-A0A810N8D2-F1
#
_entry.id   AF-A0A810N8D2-F1
#
_cell.length_a   1.000
_cell.length_b   1.000
_cell.length_c   1.000
_cell.angle_alpha   90.00
_cell.angle_beta   90.00
_cell.angle_gamma   90.00
#
_symmetry.space_group_name_H-M   'P 1'
#
loop_
_entity.id
_entity.type
_entity.pdbx_description
1 polymer ?
#
loop_
_entity_poly.entity_id
_entity_poly.type
_entity_poly.pdbx_seq_one_letter_code
_entity_poly.pdbx_strand_id
1 'polypeptide(L)'
;MADLKNIALTVEAAQIVNELGKSFGISEQMDTIRLGFAYAVQQDADLNRDLGTRGGSNYDSGGLDNEGLMAATVKVYYAYPEVQAEPYRAVEVLMNKGVRLLKEHLRDGTVGTLGDLVDVDQGK
;
A
#
# COMPACT_ATOMS: atom_id res chain seq x y z
N MET A 1 22.29 -3.58 3.51
CA MET A 1 22.47 -2.50 2.50
C MET A 1 21.88 -1.24 3.13
N ALA A 2 21.99 -0.05 2.52
CA ALA A 2 21.13 1.05 2.95
C ALA A 2 19.72 0.81 2.39
N ASP A 3 18.69 1.06 3.21
CA ASP A 3 17.30 0.95 2.78
C ASP A 3 16.91 2.05 1.76
N LEU A 4 15.71 1.95 1.19
CA LEU A 4 15.18 2.91 0.24
C LEU A 4 14.97 4.28 0.88
N LYS A 5 15.53 5.31 0.23
CA LYS A 5 15.20 6.73 0.49
C LYS A 5 14.07 7.24 -0.39
N ASN A 6 13.87 6.59 -1.54
CA ASN A 6 12.79 6.88 -2.47
C ASN A 6 12.00 5.61 -2.73
N ILE A 7 10.69 5.73 -2.67
CA ILE A 7 9.73 4.65 -2.89
C ILE A 7 8.99 4.94 -4.18
N ALA A 8 8.97 3.94 -5.07
CA ALA A 8 8.42 4.09 -6.40
C ALA A 8 7.12 3.30 -6.57
N LEU A 9 6.10 3.94 -7.14
CA LEU A 9 5.00 3.24 -7.76
C LEU A 9 5.38 2.85 -9.20
N THR A 10 4.92 1.67 -9.60
CA THR A 10 4.87 1.29 -11.01
C THR A 10 3.90 2.18 -11.77
N VAL A 11 4.03 2.20 -13.11
CA VAL A 11 3.13 2.99 -13.97
C VAL A 11 1.67 2.57 -13.76
N GLU A 12 1.44 1.26 -13.70
CA GLU A 12 0.11 0.67 -13.44
C GLU A 12 -0.42 1.08 -12.06
N ALA A 13 0.37 0.90 -11.00
CA ALA A 13 -0.07 1.26 -9.65
C ALA A 13 -0.42 2.75 -9.53
N ALA A 14 0.38 3.64 -10.15
CA ALA A 14 0.10 5.08 -10.14
C ALA A 14 -1.22 5.44 -10.85
N GLN A 15 -1.55 4.75 -11.95
CA GLN A 15 -2.84 4.92 -12.64
C GLN A 15 -3.99 4.43 -11.75
N ILE A 16 -3.85 3.24 -11.16
CA ILE A 16 -4.87 2.64 -10.29
C ILE A 16 -5.15 3.54 -9.08
N VAL A 17 -4.13 4.14 -8.47
CA VAL A 17 -4.31 5.08 -7.37
C VAL A 17 -5.24 6.23 -7.76
N ASN A 18 -5.07 6.81 -8.94
CA ASN A 18 -5.94 7.90 -9.41
C ASN A 18 -7.38 7.44 -9.65
N GLU A 19 -7.57 6.21 -10.09
CA GLU A 19 -8.90 5.62 -10.28
C GLU A 19 -9.59 5.31 -8.95
N LEU A 20 -8.89 4.66 -8.03
CA LEU A 20 -9.37 4.34 -6.70
C LEU A 20 -9.72 5.60 -5.91
N GLY A 21 -8.89 6.64 -5.98
CA GLY A 21 -9.17 7.93 -5.34
C GLY A 21 -10.49 8.52 -5.81
N LYS A 22 -10.78 8.46 -7.12
CA LYS A 22 -12.08 8.89 -7.66
C LYS A 22 -13.24 8.00 -7.21
N SER A 23 -13.06 6.68 -7.25
CA SER A 23 -14.10 5.71 -6.86
C SER A 23 -14.48 5.84 -5.38
N PHE A 24 -13.51 6.12 -4.51
CA PHE A 24 -13.72 6.25 -3.06
C PHE A 24 -13.92 7.69 -2.58
N GLY A 25 -13.82 8.68 -3.46
CA GLY A 25 -13.93 10.10 -3.09
C GLY A 25 -12.76 10.62 -2.25
N ILE A 26 -11.57 10.01 -2.38
CA ILE A 26 -10.34 10.43 -1.71
C ILE A 26 -9.64 11.47 -2.60
N SER A 27 -9.49 12.70 -2.10
CA SER A 27 -8.85 13.80 -2.85
C SER A 27 -7.33 13.70 -2.87
N GLU A 28 -6.74 13.22 -1.78
CA GLU A 28 -5.30 13.13 -1.62
C GLU A 28 -4.78 11.79 -2.14
N GLN A 29 -3.89 11.84 -3.14
CA GLN A 29 -3.29 10.65 -3.74
C GLN A 29 -2.59 9.78 -2.68
N MET A 30 -1.92 10.44 -1.74
CA MET A 30 -1.16 9.77 -0.67
C MET A 30 -2.05 8.92 0.23
N ASP A 31 -3.27 9.37 0.51
CA ASP A 31 -4.19 8.63 1.37
C ASP A 31 -4.71 7.37 0.66
N THR A 32 -4.89 7.43 -0.66
CA THR A 32 -5.23 6.24 -1.47
C THR A 32 -4.09 5.23 -1.49
N ILE A 33 -2.84 5.71 -1.53
CA ILE A 33 -1.65 4.84 -1.47
C ILE A 33 -1.54 4.16 -0.10
N ARG A 34 -1.74 4.93 0.98
CA ARG A 34 -1.75 4.41 2.36
C ARG A 34 -2.87 3.40 2.59
N LEU A 35 -4.04 3.65 2.01
CA LEU A 35 -5.16 2.71 2.02
C LEU A 35 -4.78 1.41 1.32
N GLY A 36 -4.21 1.48 0.10
CA GLY A 36 -3.71 0.31 -0.60
C GLY A 36 -2.68 -0.46 0.21
N PHE A 37 -1.70 0.23 0.80
CA PHE A 37 -0.71 -0.37 1.70
C PHE A 37 -1.37 -1.10 2.89
N ALA A 38 -2.28 -0.44 3.61
CA ALA A 38 -2.97 -1.03 4.76
C ALA A 38 -3.80 -2.26 4.33
N TYR A 39 -4.45 -2.17 3.18
CA TYR A 39 -5.20 -3.28 2.59
C TYR A 39 -4.29 -4.48 2.28
N ALA A 40 -3.11 -4.25 1.71
CA ALA A 40 -2.14 -5.32 1.47
C ALA A 40 -1.69 -6.00 2.77
N VAL A 41 -1.48 -5.23 3.84
CA VAL A 41 -1.15 -5.77 5.16
C VAL A 41 -2.31 -6.61 5.71
N GLN A 42 -3.54 -6.12 5.63
CA GLN A 42 -4.74 -6.83 6.09
C GLN A 42 -4.95 -8.16 5.34
N GLN A 43 -4.64 -8.20 4.05
CA GLN A 43 -4.78 -9.38 3.19
C GLN A 43 -3.55 -10.32 3.23
N ASP A 44 -2.57 -10.06 4.11
CA ASP A 44 -1.32 -10.82 4.23
C ASP A 44 -0.59 -11.00 2.87
N ALA A 45 -0.51 -9.91 2.10
CA ALA A 45 0.09 -9.93 0.77
C ALA A 45 1.58 -10.27 0.82
N ASP A 46 2.02 -11.16 -0.08
CA ASP A 46 3.41 -11.60 -0.12
C ASP A 46 4.38 -10.46 -0.53
N LEU A 47 5.64 -10.56 -0.11
CA LEU A 47 6.66 -9.54 -0.35
C LEU A 47 7.49 -9.75 -1.63
N ASN A 48 7.04 -10.58 -2.58
CA ASN A 48 7.73 -10.73 -3.87
C ASN A 48 7.76 -9.40 -4.64
N ARG A 49 8.92 -9.08 -5.21
CA ARG A 49 9.23 -7.81 -5.88
C ARG A 49 8.89 -7.79 -7.37
N ASP A 50 8.15 -8.77 -7.88
CA ASP A 50 7.63 -8.75 -9.24
C ASP A 50 6.45 -7.76 -9.36
N LEU A 51 6.79 -6.47 -9.41
CA LEU A 51 5.83 -5.36 -9.37
C LEU A 51 5.42 -4.85 -10.75
N GLY A 52 6.17 -5.22 -11.80
CA GLY A 52 6.02 -4.66 -13.16
C GLY A 52 6.90 -3.43 -13.42
N THR A 53 6.49 -2.62 -14.41
CA THR A 53 7.30 -1.51 -14.94
C THR A 53 7.36 -0.32 -13.97
N ARG A 54 8.56 0.00 -13.48
CA ARG A 54 8.81 1.17 -12.62
C ARG A 54 8.66 2.49 -13.40
N GLY A 55 8.41 3.58 -12.68
CA GLY A 55 8.41 4.94 -13.25
C GLY A 55 7.05 5.63 -13.27
N GLY A 56 6.08 5.18 -12.47
CA GLY A 56 4.78 5.84 -12.36
C GLY A 56 4.83 7.11 -11.51
N SER A 57 5.28 6.99 -10.26
CA SER A 57 5.47 8.11 -9.33
C SER A 57 6.52 7.75 -8.30
N ASN A 58 7.28 8.74 -7.81
CA ASN A 58 8.32 8.54 -6.81
C ASN A 58 8.09 9.48 -5.63
N TYR A 59 8.28 8.95 -4.42
CA TYR A 59 8.11 9.69 -3.18
C TYR A 59 9.34 9.52 -2.31
N ASP A 60 9.77 10.60 -1.66
CA ASP A 60 10.77 10.52 -0.58
C ASP A 60 10.15 9.79 0.62
N SER A 61 10.90 8.86 1.23
CA SER A 61 10.40 8.07 2.36
C SER A 61 10.05 8.93 3.56
N GLY A 62 10.79 10.02 3.78
CA GLY A 62 10.51 10.98 4.85
C GLY A 62 9.16 11.64 4.64
N GLY A 63 8.87 12.13 3.43
CA GLY A 63 7.56 12.74 3.12
C GLY A 63 6.39 11.76 3.12
N LEU A 64 6.61 10.52 2.68
CA LEU A 64 5.59 9.46 2.65
C LEU A 64 5.20 9.01 4.07
N ASP A 65 6.22 8.77 4.91
CA ASP A 65 6.11 8.12 6.21
C ASP A 65 6.81 8.96 7.29
N ASN A 66 6.37 10.22 7.46
CA ASN A 66 6.98 11.20 8.37
C ASN A 66 7.19 10.67 9.80
N GLU A 67 6.28 9.82 10.28
CA GLU A 67 6.30 9.25 11.62
C GLU A 67 6.89 7.82 11.66
N GLY A 68 7.28 7.26 10.51
CA GLY A 68 7.80 5.90 10.43
C GLY A 68 6.79 4.80 10.72
N LEU A 69 5.48 5.11 10.66
CA LEU A 69 4.41 4.19 11.02
C LEU A 69 4.22 3.09 9.97
N MET A 70 4.44 3.38 8.68
CA MET A 70 4.40 2.34 7.64
C MET A 70 5.56 1.37 7.84
N ALA A 71 6.77 1.88 8.09
CA ALA A 71 7.93 1.07 8.41
C ALA A 71 7.73 0.24 9.70
N ALA A 72 7.15 0.82 10.75
CA ALA A 72 6.84 0.10 11.98
C ALA A 72 5.81 -1.00 11.74
N THR A 73 4.76 -0.71 10.96
CA THR A 73 3.71 -1.67 10.61
C THR A 73 4.29 -2.88 9.89
N VAL A 74 5.09 -2.70 8.83
CA VAL A 74 5.65 -3.86 8.12
C VAL A 74 6.57 -4.70 9.02
N LYS A 75 7.30 -4.07 9.95
CA LYS A 75 8.15 -4.82 10.89
C LYS A 75 7.36 -5.67 11.88
N VAL A 76 6.16 -5.24 12.25
CA VAL A 76 5.28 -5.99 13.15
C VAL A 76 4.64 -7.16 12.42
N TYR A 77 4.07 -6.92 11.23
CA TYR A 77 3.32 -7.94 10.50
C TYR A 77 4.22 -8.91 9.70
N TYR A 78 5.40 -8.47 9.27
CA TYR A 78 6.34 -9.26 8.47
C TYR A 78 7.67 -9.39 9.21
N ALA A 79 7.72 -10.29 10.20
CA ALA A 79 8.86 -10.48 11.09
C ALA A 79 10.08 -11.19 10.44
N TYR A 80 10.35 -10.94 9.17
CA TYR A 80 11.51 -11.48 8.44
C TYR A 80 12.76 -10.61 8.68
N PRO A 81 13.96 -11.20 8.86
CA PRO A 81 15.19 -10.45 9.11
C PRO A 81 15.47 -9.33 8.10
N GLU A 82 15.19 -9.58 6.82
CA GLU A 82 15.36 -8.62 5.73
C GLU A 82 14.39 -7.43 5.82
N VAL A 83 13.17 -7.64 6.34
CA VAL A 83 12.19 -6.56 6.57
C VAL A 83 12.60 -5.73 7.79
N GLN A 84 13.16 -6.36 8.82
CA GLN A 84 13.68 -5.63 9.97
C GLN A 84 14.84 -4.71 9.59
N ALA A 85 15.71 -5.19 8.70
CA ALA A 85 16.85 -4.44 8.20
C ALA A 85 16.47 -3.37 7.17
N GLU A 86 15.54 -3.66 6.26
CA GLU A 86 15.20 -2.84 5.10
C GLU A 86 13.66 -2.72 4.92
N PRO A 87 12.94 -2.12 5.88
CA PRO A 87 11.48 -2.06 5.89
C PRO A 87 10.88 -1.33 4.69
N TYR A 88 11.54 -0.28 4.16
CA TYR A 88 10.96 0.52 3.08
C TYR A 88 10.92 -0.22 1.75
N ARG A 89 11.70 -1.30 1.59
CA ARG A 89 11.53 -2.24 0.48
C ARG A 89 10.22 -3.02 0.59
N ALA A 90 9.83 -3.43 1.78
CA ALA A 90 8.55 -4.09 2.01
C ALA A 90 7.39 -3.09 1.82
N VAL A 91 7.55 -1.86 2.32
CA VAL A 91 6.60 -0.76 2.10
C VAL A 91 6.37 -0.53 0.61
N GLU A 92 7.44 -0.42 -0.20
CA GLU A 92 7.33 -0.26 -1.66
C GLU A 92 6.51 -1.39 -2.32
N VAL A 93 6.78 -2.64 -1.93
CA VAL A 93 6.06 -3.81 -2.47
C VAL A 93 4.59 -3.74 -2.10
N LEU A 94 4.27 -3.52 -0.83
CA LEU A 94 2.90 -3.52 -0.32
C LEU A 94 2.07 -2.35 -0.86
N MET A 95 2.68 -1.18 -1.08
CA MET A 95 1.99 -0.05 -1.75
C MET A 95 1.58 -0.42 -3.17
N ASN A 96 2.48 -1.03 -3.95
CA ASN A 96 2.19 -1.38 -5.34
C ASN A 96 1.17 -2.52 -5.45
N LYS A 97 1.35 -3.57 -4.64
CA LYS A 97 0.43 -4.72 -4.63
C LYS A 97 -0.92 -4.36 -4.05
N GLY A 98 -0.93 -3.58 -2.98
CA GLY A 98 -2.15 -3.21 -2.27
C GLY A 98 -3.15 -2.46 -3.11
N VAL A 99 -2.69 -1.47 -3.89
CA VAL A 99 -3.59 -0.73 -4.79
C VAL A 99 -4.11 -1.61 -5.92
N ARG A 100 -3.30 -2.54 -6.44
CA ARG A 100 -3.71 -3.51 -7.47
C ARG A 100 -4.75 -4.48 -6.92
N LEU A 101 -4.48 -5.08 -5.77
CA LEU A 101 -5.38 -6.00 -5.08
C LEU A 101 -6.72 -5.32 -4.74
N LEU A 102 -6.66 -4.10 -4.20
CA LEU A 102 -7.87 -3.34 -3.88
C LEU A 102 -8.69 -3.02 -5.13
N LYS A 103 -8.04 -2.72 -6.26
CA LYS A 103 -8.71 -2.52 -7.55
C LYS A 103 -9.35 -3.80 -8.09
N GLU A 104 -8.69 -4.93 -7.93
CA GLU A 104 -9.22 -6.24 -8.32
C GLU A 104 -10.48 -6.57 -7.51
N HIS A 105 -10.42 -6.41 -6.19
CA HIS A 105 -11.55 -6.63 -5.29
C HIS A 105 -12.67 -5.60 -5.45
N LEU A 106 -12.35 -4.37 -5.88
CA LEU A 106 -13.38 -3.41 -6.29
C LEU A 106 -14.09 -3.86 -7.57
N ARG A 107 -13.35 -4.44 -8.52
CA ARG A 107 -13.89 -4.87 -9.82
C ARG A 107 -14.75 -6.12 -9.70
N ASP A 108 -14.39 -7.06 -8.84
CA ASP A 108 -15.16 -8.30 -8.64
C ASP A 108 -16.33 -8.14 -7.64
N GLY A 109 -16.43 -6.99 -6.97
CA GLY A 109 -17.50 -6.66 -6.03
C GLY A 109 -17.26 -7.13 -4.61
N THR A 110 -16.08 -7.67 -4.29
CA THR A 110 -15.66 -7.99 -2.91
C THR A 110 -15.57 -6.73 -2.04
N VAL A 111 -15.16 -5.61 -2.63
CA VAL A 111 -15.20 -4.27 -2.02
C VAL A 111 -16.11 -3.39 -2.86
N GLY A 112 -17.13 -2.78 -2.27
CA GLY A 112 -18.00 -1.83 -2.95
C GLY A 112 -17.72 -0.39 -2.56
N THR A 113 -17.36 -0.16 -1.29
CA THR A 113 -17.21 1.16 -0.68
C THR A 113 -16.09 1.18 0.36
N LEU A 114 -15.70 2.38 0.82
CA LEU A 114 -14.79 2.51 1.97
C LEU A 114 -15.36 1.89 3.26
N GLY A 115 -16.69 1.85 3.39
CA GLY A 115 -17.35 1.24 4.55
C GLY A 115 -17.09 -0.26 4.66
N ASP A 116 -16.82 -0.93 3.55
CA ASP A 116 -16.53 -2.38 3.54
C ASP A 116 -15.10 -2.69 4.02
N LEU A 117 -14.24 -1.67 4.11
CA LEU A 117 -12.83 -1.80 4.51
C LEU A 117 -12.62 -1.63 6.01
N VAL A 118 -13.64 -1.17 6.73
CA VAL A 118 -13.61 -1.02 8.17
C VAL A 118 -14.53 -2.08 8.78
N ASP A 119 -13.99 -2.88 9.70
CA ASP A 119 -14.85 -3.70 10.55
C ASP A 119 -15.70 -2.75 11.37
N VAL A 120 -16.97 -2.63 11.01
CA VAL A 120 -17.97 -2.05 11.89
C VAL A 120 -18.17 -3.10 12.97
N ASP A 121 -17.40 -2.98 14.05
CA ASP A 121 -17.55 -3.81 15.24
C ASP A 121 -19.01 -3.69 15.68
N GLN A 122 -19.83 -4.66 15.28
CA GLN A 122 -21.21 -4.77 15.72
C GLN A 122 -21.12 -5.31 17.14
N GLY A 123 -20.90 -4.39 18.08
CA GLY A 123 -20.70 -4.67 19.49
C GLY A 123 -21.63 -5.79 19.95
N LYS A 124 -21.01 -6.87 20.42
CA LYS A 124 -21.64 -7.90 21.25
C LYS A 124 -21.09 -7.80 22.66
#